data_AF-C3NHZ5-F1
#
_entry.id   AF-C3NHZ5-F1
#
_cell.length_a   1.000
_cell.length_b   1.000
_cell.length_c   1.000
_cell.angle_alpha   90.00
_cell.angle_beta   90.00
_cell.angle_gamma   90.00
#
_symmetry.space_group_name_H-M   'P 1'
#
loop_
_entity.id
_entity.type
_entity.pdbx_description
1 polymer ?
#
loop_
_entity_poly.entity_id
_entity_poly.type
_entity_poly.pdbx_seq_one_letter_code
_entity_poly.pdbx_strand_id
1 'polypeptide(L)'
;MIEEEVLKIIKPTEEDKKGIEKVLEIIRERLNKLDFEVEGSFRKGTWLRQDTDIDVFVFYPKDVGKEYLERNALNDIINRIKDLDYTLAYAEHPYVIVNINNVEVDIVPALRVESGDKAITAVDRTPFHTKYVTSHLDERGKDEVRLLKRFMKGIGVYGAELKVQGFSGYATELLIIYYGNFRKVLEEASKWKHPIKIELTKPMKIFSEPLIIPDPVDPKRNVTAAVSLKNIATFSIAAKYYLKNPSIEFFFPSKKVEEKVKGDVLILRLNLDEKSSEDIVWGQIKRSVNKIERALKQYGFRVIDVQAWGDTNNITIAVQLESKNIGQYYLNIGPQYYSETIEDFIQKNDNIWVGEDGRLYSIKERKEYDAETIAKKNIVLKVKYNIESYWLQNKEDQQIMKFLRKTPTWLK
;
A
#
# COMPACT_ATOMS: atom_id res chain seq x y z
N MET A 1 -28.59 9.92 9.15
CA MET A 1 -28.07 8.56 8.85
C MET A 1 -26.55 8.56 8.98
N ILE A 2 -25.90 7.42 9.25
CA ILE A 2 -24.46 7.32 9.59
C ILE A 2 -23.53 8.17 8.71
N GLU A 3 -23.77 8.26 7.40
CA GLU A 3 -23.00 9.09 6.46
C GLU A 3 -22.95 10.58 6.84
N GLU A 4 -24.07 11.15 7.31
CA GLU A 4 -24.14 12.54 7.75
C GLU A 4 -23.35 12.76 9.05
N GLU A 5 -23.36 11.78 9.95
CA GLU A 5 -22.57 11.82 11.19
C GLU A 5 -21.07 11.74 10.87
N VAL A 6 -20.69 10.87 9.94
CA VAL A 6 -19.32 10.76 9.44
C VAL A 6 -18.88 12.08 8.80
N LEU A 7 -19.71 12.69 7.94
CA LEU A 7 -19.38 13.96 7.28
C LEU A 7 -19.12 15.09 8.27
N LYS A 8 -19.87 15.18 9.38
CA LYS A 8 -19.61 16.17 10.45
C LYS A 8 -18.21 16.03 11.06
N ILE A 9 -17.65 14.82 11.05
CA ILE A 9 -16.31 14.53 11.59
C ILE A 9 -15.23 14.84 10.55
N ILE A 10 -15.43 14.39 9.30
CA ILE A 10 -14.36 14.36 8.29
C ILE A 10 -14.34 15.55 7.33
N LYS A 11 -15.44 16.30 7.21
CA LYS A 11 -15.50 17.44 6.29
C LYS A 11 -14.68 18.61 6.87
N PRO A 12 -13.73 19.17 6.11
CA PRO A 12 -13.00 20.35 6.53
C PRO A 12 -13.92 21.52 6.81
N THR A 13 -13.66 22.22 7.91
CA THR A 13 -14.32 23.48 8.27
C THR A 13 -13.67 24.66 7.57
N GLU A 14 -14.31 25.82 7.60
CA GLU A 14 -13.71 27.06 7.08
C GLU A 14 -12.45 27.47 7.85
N GLU A 15 -12.36 27.14 9.14
CA GLU A 15 -11.15 27.40 9.94
C GLU A 15 -9.98 26.54 9.47
N ASP A 16 -10.24 25.25 9.17
CA ASP A 16 -9.21 24.34 8.65
C ASP A 16 -8.68 24.84 7.29
N LYS A 17 -9.57 25.34 6.41
CA LYS A 17 -9.18 25.95 5.12
C LYS A 17 -8.33 27.20 5.30
N LYS A 18 -8.74 28.12 6.18
CA LYS A 18 -7.97 29.35 6.47
C LYS A 18 -6.59 29.06 7.04
N GLY A 19 -6.47 28.04 7.88
CA GLY A 19 -5.17 27.59 8.40
C GLY A 19 -4.22 27.19 7.28
N ILE A 20 -4.70 26.39 6.33
CA ILE A 20 -3.95 25.98 5.14
C ILE A 20 -3.62 27.19 4.24
N GLU A 21 -4.56 28.11 4.02
CA GLU A 21 -4.33 29.28 3.16
C GLU A 21 -3.20 30.18 3.69
N LYS A 22 -3.09 30.34 5.01
CA LYS A 22 -1.98 31.08 5.64
C LYS A 22 -0.63 30.40 5.41
N VAL A 23 -0.59 29.06 5.52
CA VAL A 23 0.63 28.28 5.24
C VAL A 23 1.01 28.43 3.76
N LEU A 24 0.03 28.34 2.86
CA LEU A 24 0.26 28.53 1.43
C LEU A 24 0.80 29.93 1.13
N GLU A 25 0.35 30.99 1.79
CA GLU A 25 0.85 32.36 1.59
C GLU A 25 2.37 32.45 1.81
N ILE A 26 2.88 31.84 2.88
CA ILE A 26 4.33 31.77 3.16
C ILE A 26 5.06 31.06 2.01
N ILE A 27 4.53 29.92 1.55
CA ILE A 27 5.12 29.17 0.43
C ILE A 27 5.07 29.96 -0.88
N ARG A 28 3.98 30.69 -1.16
CA ARG A 28 3.86 31.54 -2.36
C ARG A 28 4.92 32.64 -2.37
N GLU A 29 5.19 33.27 -1.23
CA GLU A 29 6.25 34.28 -1.13
C GLU A 29 7.64 33.68 -1.41
N ARG A 30 7.94 32.48 -0.89
CA ARG A 30 9.22 31.79 -1.12
C ARG A 30 9.41 31.36 -2.58
N LEU A 31 8.35 30.83 -3.20
CA LEU A 31 8.36 30.36 -4.58
C LEU A 31 8.09 31.48 -5.60
N ASN A 32 8.05 32.74 -5.16
CA ASN A 32 7.83 33.87 -6.05
C ASN A 32 8.80 33.84 -7.25
N LYS A 33 8.28 34.19 -8.43
CA LYS A 33 8.92 34.12 -9.75
C LYS A 33 9.13 32.71 -10.32
N LEU A 34 8.78 31.66 -9.59
CA LEU A 34 8.66 30.32 -10.16
C LEU A 34 7.23 30.09 -10.66
N ASP A 35 7.11 29.25 -11.68
CA ASP A 35 5.82 28.74 -12.13
C ASP A 35 5.40 27.60 -11.19
N PHE A 36 4.42 27.84 -10.32
CA PHE A 36 3.95 26.82 -9.39
C PHE A 36 2.44 26.78 -9.26
N GLU A 37 1.91 25.59 -8.96
CA GLU A 37 0.49 25.37 -8.74
C GLU A 37 0.27 24.55 -7.47
N VAL A 38 -0.83 24.83 -6.76
CA VAL A 38 -1.29 23.99 -5.65
C VAL A 38 -2.19 22.91 -6.24
N GLU A 39 -1.87 21.66 -5.94
CA GLU A 39 -2.46 20.49 -6.54
C GLU A 39 -3.13 19.58 -5.49
N GLY A 40 -3.44 18.35 -5.89
CA GLY A 40 -3.85 17.31 -4.96
C GLY A 40 -5.26 17.46 -4.38
N SER A 41 -5.50 16.77 -3.28
CA SER A 41 -6.84 16.69 -2.68
C SER A 41 -7.33 18.01 -2.09
N PHE A 42 -6.40 18.87 -1.66
CA PHE A 42 -6.71 20.22 -1.21
C PHE A 42 -7.28 21.05 -2.37
N ARG A 43 -6.56 21.14 -3.50
CA ARG A 43 -7.00 21.90 -4.68
C ARG A 43 -8.34 21.39 -5.24
N LYS A 44 -8.53 20.07 -5.26
CA LYS A 44 -9.78 19.43 -5.70
C LYS A 44 -10.94 19.61 -4.72
N GLY A 45 -10.66 20.02 -3.49
CA GLY A 45 -11.65 20.13 -2.42
C GLY A 45 -12.17 18.78 -1.95
N THR A 46 -11.37 17.71 -2.03
CA THR A 46 -11.72 16.32 -1.64
C THR A 46 -10.91 15.82 -0.45
N TRP A 47 -10.18 16.70 0.23
CA TRP A 47 -9.37 16.39 1.41
C TRP A 47 -10.21 16.08 2.66
N LEU A 48 -9.62 15.30 3.57
CA LEU A 48 -10.21 14.90 4.84
C LEU A 48 -9.66 15.78 5.96
N ARG A 49 -10.54 16.27 6.84
CA ARG A 49 -10.14 17.05 8.00
C ARG A 49 -9.08 16.31 8.84
N GLN A 50 -8.05 17.03 9.28
CA GLN A 50 -6.90 16.52 10.08
C GLN A 50 -6.03 15.46 9.36
N ASP A 51 -6.16 15.32 8.05
CA ASP A 51 -5.47 14.30 7.25
C ASP A 51 -5.19 14.92 5.89
N THR A 52 -4.32 15.93 5.87
CA THR A 52 -4.04 16.74 4.68
C THR A 52 -2.62 17.23 4.63
N ASP A 53 -2.00 16.81 3.56
CA ASP A 53 -0.74 17.30 3.06
C ASP A 53 -1.07 18.24 1.89
N ILE A 54 -0.26 19.28 1.72
CA ILE A 54 -0.44 20.26 0.66
C ILE A 54 0.55 19.98 -0.46
N ASP A 55 0.03 19.60 -1.61
CA ASP A 55 0.81 19.37 -2.82
C ASP A 55 1.10 20.71 -3.54
N VAL A 56 2.36 21.12 -3.63
CA VAL A 56 2.80 22.30 -4.39
C VAL A 56 3.77 21.89 -5.49
N PHE A 57 3.37 22.07 -6.74
CA PHE A 57 4.11 21.60 -7.89
C PHE A 57 4.81 22.78 -8.55
N VAL A 58 6.13 22.69 -8.71
CA VAL A 58 6.96 23.73 -9.32
C VAL A 58 7.36 23.27 -10.72
N PHE A 59 6.86 23.96 -11.73
CA PHE A 59 6.99 23.58 -13.12
C PHE A 59 8.20 24.21 -13.79
N TYR A 60 8.97 23.36 -14.46
CA TYR A 60 10.09 23.74 -15.30
C TYR A 60 9.80 23.39 -16.77
N PRO A 61 10.42 24.10 -17.73
CA PRO A 61 10.26 23.80 -19.15
C PRO A 61 10.58 22.34 -19.48
N LYS A 62 9.79 21.69 -20.34
CA LYS A 62 9.92 20.26 -20.67
C LYS A 62 11.30 19.85 -21.20
N ASP A 63 11.97 20.76 -21.90
CA ASP A 63 13.25 20.56 -22.59
C ASP A 63 14.44 20.40 -21.63
N VAL A 64 14.33 20.83 -20.37
CA VAL A 64 15.38 20.60 -19.36
C VAL A 64 15.50 19.13 -18.96
N GLY A 65 14.45 18.34 -19.16
CA GLY A 65 14.43 16.90 -18.90
C GLY A 65 14.40 16.50 -17.42
N LYS A 66 14.28 15.19 -17.17
CA LYS A 66 14.11 14.62 -15.82
C LYS A 66 15.33 14.82 -14.91
N GLU A 67 16.55 14.68 -15.44
CA GLU A 67 17.79 14.83 -14.66
C GLU A 67 17.93 16.23 -14.04
N TYR A 68 17.40 17.26 -14.71
CA TYR A 68 17.36 18.62 -14.18
C TYR A 68 16.45 18.72 -12.95
N LEU A 69 15.33 17.99 -12.92
CA LEU A 69 14.43 17.98 -11.75
C LEU A 69 15.15 17.47 -10.50
N GLU A 70 15.94 16.39 -10.65
CA GLU A 70 16.60 15.70 -9.54
C GLU A 70 17.68 16.53 -8.86
N ARG A 71 18.29 17.47 -9.57
CA ARG A 71 19.43 18.26 -9.08
C ARG A 71 19.14 19.74 -9.08
N ASN A 72 18.96 20.32 -10.26
CA ASN A 72 18.91 21.76 -10.46
C ASN A 72 17.61 22.36 -9.90
N ALA A 73 16.45 21.80 -10.26
CA ALA A 73 15.16 22.24 -9.75
C ALA A 73 15.07 22.05 -8.23
N LEU A 74 15.47 20.89 -7.73
CA LEU A 74 15.51 20.62 -6.30
C LEU A 74 16.37 21.65 -5.55
N ASN A 75 17.58 21.94 -6.05
CA ASN A 75 18.46 22.93 -5.43
C ASN A 75 17.88 24.35 -5.47
N ASP A 76 17.22 24.74 -6.57
CA ASP A 76 16.53 26.04 -6.67
C ASP A 76 15.41 26.16 -5.62
N ILE A 77 14.59 25.11 -5.46
CA ILE A 77 13.56 25.04 -4.42
C ILE A 77 14.19 25.12 -3.03
N ILE A 78 15.18 24.28 -2.71
CA ILE A 78 15.86 24.26 -1.41
C ILE A 78 16.41 25.65 -1.07
N ASN A 79 17.08 26.33 -2.01
CA ASN A 79 17.67 27.63 -1.77
C ASN A 79 16.65 28.70 -1.34
N ARG A 80 15.38 28.53 -1.70
CA ARG A 80 14.27 29.43 -1.39
C ARG A 80 13.55 29.11 -0.08
N ILE A 81 13.71 27.89 0.43
CA ILE A 81 13.01 27.38 1.62
C ILE A 81 13.97 26.92 2.73
N LYS A 82 15.29 27.04 2.53
CA LYS A 82 16.33 26.54 3.45
C LYS A 82 16.27 27.07 4.88
N ASP A 83 15.59 28.19 5.10
CA ASP A 83 15.37 28.80 6.42
C ASP A 83 14.12 28.24 7.13
N LEU A 84 13.32 27.43 6.44
CA LEU A 84 12.16 26.72 6.98
C LEU A 84 12.56 25.32 7.47
N ASP A 85 11.71 24.71 8.28
CA ASP A 85 11.85 23.30 8.66
C ASP A 85 11.48 22.41 7.47
N TYR A 86 12.48 21.78 6.85
CA TYR A 86 12.28 20.95 5.68
C TYR A 86 13.05 19.62 5.74
N THR A 87 12.53 18.61 5.05
CA THR A 87 13.20 17.33 4.83
C THR A 87 13.19 16.94 3.36
N LEU A 88 14.16 16.14 2.94
CA LEU A 88 14.19 15.58 1.58
C LEU A 88 13.47 14.25 1.56
N ALA A 89 12.59 14.09 0.58
CA ALA A 89 11.87 12.86 0.33
C ALA A 89 12.09 12.40 -1.12
N TYR A 90 11.85 11.12 -1.38
CA TYR A 90 12.14 10.47 -2.66
C TYR A 90 10.94 9.62 -3.10
N ALA A 91 10.46 9.89 -4.31
CA ALA A 91 9.49 9.06 -5.01
C ALA A 91 10.05 8.65 -6.37
N GLU A 92 9.51 9.15 -7.48
CA GLU A 92 10.10 8.94 -8.82
C GLU A 92 11.36 9.78 -9.04
N HIS A 93 11.42 10.93 -8.37
CA HIS A 93 12.55 11.82 -8.21
C HIS A 93 12.47 12.51 -6.84
N PRO A 94 13.54 13.16 -6.37
CA PRO A 94 13.56 13.83 -5.07
C PRO A 94 12.61 15.03 -5.04
N TYR A 95 12.03 15.30 -3.87
CA TYR A 95 11.21 16.46 -3.57
C TYR A 95 11.45 16.93 -2.13
N VAL A 96 10.83 18.05 -1.75
CA VAL A 96 11.01 18.65 -0.42
C VAL A 96 9.69 18.62 0.34
N ILE A 97 9.73 18.20 1.60
CA ILE A 97 8.59 18.33 2.54
C ILE A 97 8.92 19.47 3.49
N VAL A 98 8.07 20.49 3.54
CA VAL A 98 8.20 21.64 4.45
C VAL A 98 7.14 21.55 5.53
N ASN A 99 7.56 21.70 6.79
CA ASN A 99 6.68 21.69 7.95
C ASN A 99 6.44 23.11 8.45
N ILE A 100 5.19 23.58 8.39
CA ILE A 100 4.79 24.91 8.90
C ILE A 100 3.54 24.74 9.75
N ASN A 101 3.63 25.06 11.05
CA ASN A 101 2.50 24.99 11.99
C ASN A 101 1.77 23.62 12.00
N ASN A 102 2.53 22.52 11.93
CA ASN A 102 2.02 21.13 11.81
C ASN A 102 1.22 20.86 10.53
N VAL A 103 1.46 21.64 9.47
CA VAL A 103 0.97 21.36 8.12
C VAL A 103 2.16 20.98 7.26
N GLU A 104 2.11 19.78 6.69
CA GLU A 104 3.10 19.28 5.73
C GLU A 104 2.79 19.83 4.33
N VAL A 105 3.81 20.41 3.69
CA VAL A 105 3.76 20.91 2.32
C VAL A 105 4.79 20.19 1.47
N ASP A 106 4.33 19.40 0.52
CA ASP A 106 5.16 18.70 -0.44
C ASP A 106 5.43 19.61 -1.63
N ILE A 107 6.66 20.11 -1.74
CA ILE A 107 7.13 20.92 -2.86
C ILE A 107 7.83 20.03 -3.87
N VAL A 108 7.13 19.74 -4.97
CA VAL A 108 7.51 18.74 -5.96
C VAL A 108 7.92 19.41 -7.28
N PRO A 109 9.17 19.26 -7.74
CA PRO A 109 9.56 19.74 -9.06
C PRO A 109 8.90 18.88 -10.15
N ALA A 110 8.40 19.50 -11.20
CA ALA A 110 7.71 18.83 -12.31
C ALA A 110 8.05 19.49 -13.66
N LEU A 111 7.79 18.78 -14.77
CA LEU A 111 7.91 19.33 -16.11
C LEU A 111 6.56 19.85 -16.61
N ARG A 112 6.58 21.05 -17.19
CA ARG A 112 5.41 21.63 -17.84
C ARG A 112 5.18 20.90 -19.17
N VAL A 113 4.12 20.11 -19.25
CA VAL A 113 3.75 19.36 -20.45
C VAL A 113 2.42 19.84 -21.03
N GLU A 114 2.16 19.52 -22.29
CA GLU A 114 1.01 20.00 -23.06
C GLU A 114 -0.29 19.25 -22.72
N SER A 115 -0.17 17.97 -22.35
CA SER A 115 -1.27 17.08 -21.99
C SER A 115 -0.81 15.93 -21.09
N GLY A 116 -1.75 15.30 -20.37
CA GLY A 116 -1.45 14.21 -19.44
C GLY A 116 -0.77 12.99 -20.09
N ASP A 117 -1.08 12.67 -21.35
CA ASP A 117 -0.47 11.58 -22.12
C ASP A 117 0.96 11.90 -22.63
N LYS A 118 1.42 13.15 -22.43
CA LYS A 118 2.77 13.63 -22.74
C LYS A 118 3.66 13.78 -21.51
N ALA A 119 3.14 13.44 -20.33
CA ALA A 119 3.90 13.42 -19.09
C ALA A 119 5.14 12.52 -19.19
N ILE A 120 6.27 13.04 -18.72
CA ILE A 120 7.54 12.33 -18.67
C ILE A 120 7.68 11.62 -17.31
N THR A 121 7.25 12.29 -16.25
CA THR A 121 7.16 11.75 -14.89
C THR A 121 5.70 11.57 -14.47
N ALA A 122 5.45 10.85 -13.38
CA ALA A 122 4.13 10.70 -12.77
C ALA A 122 3.48 12.05 -12.44
N VAL A 123 4.28 12.96 -11.89
CA VAL A 123 3.83 14.23 -11.30
C VAL A 123 3.41 15.25 -12.37
N ASP A 124 3.99 15.22 -13.57
CA ASP A 124 3.60 16.11 -14.68
C ASP A 124 2.12 15.97 -15.07
N ARG A 125 1.48 14.83 -14.77
CA ARG A 125 0.04 14.58 -15.04
C ARG A 125 -0.89 15.28 -14.08
N THR A 126 -0.41 15.65 -12.90
CA THR A 126 -1.24 16.04 -11.76
C THR A 126 -2.17 17.22 -12.06
N PRO A 127 -1.73 18.30 -12.75
CA PRO A 127 -2.64 19.39 -13.12
C PRO A 127 -3.81 18.93 -13.99
N PHE A 128 -3.57 17.98 -14.91
CA PHE A 128 -4.62 17.43 -15.76
C PHE A 128 -5.59 16.56 -14.95
N HIS A 129 -5.10 15.78 -13.99
CA HIS A 129 -5.95 15.05 -13.04
C HIS A 129 -6.81 16.00 -12.23
N THR A 130 -6.23 17.07 -11.70
CA THR A 130 -6.94 18.10 -10.94
C THR A 130 -8.00 18.78 -11.78
N LYS A 131 -7.68 19.18 -13.01
CA LYS A 131 -8.65 19.76 -13.94
C LYS A 131 -9.78 18.80 -14.25
N TYR A 132 -9.47 17.52 -14.52
CA TYR A 132 -10.48 16.51 -14.79
C TYR A 132 -11.42 16.32 -13.60
N VAL A 133 -10.88 16.17 -12.39
CA VAL A 133 -11.71 15.95 -11.19
C VAL A 133 -12.57 17.18 -10.88
N THR A 134 -11.99 18.39 -10.94
CA THR A 134 -12.72 19.63 -10.62
C THR A 134 -13.79 19.96 -11.65
N SER A 135 -13.66 19.53 -12.91
CA SER A 135 -14.71 19.71 -13.92
C SER A 135 -15.84 18.68 -13.85
N HIS A 136 -15.67 17.59 -13.10
CA HIS A 136 -16.67 16.50 -13.00
C HIS A 136 -17.28 16.34 -11.61
N LEU A 137 -16.75 17.01 -10.58
CA LEU A 137 -17.29 16.97 -9.23
C LEU A 137 -17.84 18.34 -8.80
N ASP A 138 -19.13 18.35 -8.46
CA ASP A 138 -19.74 19.45 -7.73
C ASP A 138 -19.45 19.35 -6.21
N GLU A 139 -19.97 20.29 -5.41
CA GLU A 139 -19.77 20.29 -3.95
C GLU A 139 -20.33 19.02 -3.27
N ARG A 140 -21.42 18.46 -3.80
CA ARG A 140 -21.99 17.22 -3.27
C ARG A 140 -21.05 16.04 -3.57
N GLY A 141 -20.57 15.91 -4.80
CA GLY A 141 -19.63 14.88 -5.22
C GLY A 141 -18.34 14.90 -4.41
N LYS A 142 -17.87 16.08 -3.99
CA LYS A 142 -16.72 16.21 -3.07
C LYS A 142 -16.97 15.53 -1.72
N ASP A 143 -18.17 15.68 -1.16
CA ASP A 143 -18.54 15.01 0.10
C ASP A 143 -18.67 13.48 -0.07
N GLU A 144 -19.19 13.02 -1.22
CA GLU A 144 -19.23 11.59 -1.56
C GLU A 144 -17.80 10.98 -1.65
N VAL A 145 -16.84 11.74 -2.21
CA VAL A 145 -15.42 11.33 -2.23
C VAL A 145 -14.86 11.24 -0.81
N ARG A 146 -15.15 12.20 0.07
CA ARG A 146 -14.69 12.17 1.47
C ARG A 146 -15.21 10.93 2.20
N LEU A 147 -16.50 10.62 2.04
CA LEU A 147 -17.09 9.41 2.61
C LEU A 147 -16.36 8.16 2.12
N LEU A 148 -16.12 8.05 0.81
CA LEU A 148 -15.43 6.89 0.25
C LEU A 148 -13.97 6.79 0.73
N LYS A 149 -13.23 7.89 0.78
CA LYS A 149 -11.87 7.92 1.32
C LYS A 149 -11.85 7.48 2.78
N ARG A 150 -12.74 8.01 3.62
CA ARG A 150 -12.82 7.64 5.04
C ARG A 150 -13.21 6.18 5.24
N PHE A 151 -14.15 5.68 4.45
CA PHE A 151 -14.53 4.26 4.44
C PHE A 151 -13.33 3.38 4.08
N MET A 152 -12.63 3.69 2.99
CA MET A 152 -11.43 2.95 2.57
C MET A 152 -10.30 3.00 3.62
N LYS A 153 -10.08 4.15 4.27
CA LYS A 153 -9.14 4.26 5.40
C LYS A 153 -9.59 3.42 6.59
N GLY A 154 -10.89 3.43 6.92
CA GLY A 154 -11.45 2.66 8.02
C GLY A 154 -11.33 1.15 7.84
N ILE A 155 -11.51 0.65 6.61
CA ILE A 155 -11.34 -0.79 6.32
C ILE A 155 -9.90 -1.18 5.97
N GLY A 156 -8.98 -0.21 5.86
CA GLY A 156 -7.55 -0.43 5.64
C GLY A 156 -7.14 -0.70 4.19
N VAL A 157 -7.86 -0.15 3.20
CA VAL A 157 -7.57 -0.32 1.77
C VAL A 157 -7.24 1.00 1.06
N TYR A 158 -7.10 2.11 1.77
CA TYR A 158 -6.70 3.41 1.20
C TYR A 158 -5.19 3.59 1.23
N GLY A 159 -4.62 4.07 0.12
CA GLY A 159 -3.18 4.28 -0.07
C GLY A 159 -2.63 3.38 -1.17
N ALA A 160 -2.01 3.98 -2.20
CA ALA A 160 -1.48 3.25 -3.35
C ALA A 160 0.01 2.89 -3.24
N GLU A 161 0.68 3.37 -2.20
CA GLU A 161 2.06 3.07 -1.87
C GLU A 161 2.29 1.56 -1.72
N LEU A 162 3.54 1.13 -1.92
CA LEU A 162 3.87 -0.30 -1.92
C LEU A 162 3.54 -0.98 -0.60
N LYS A 163 3.50 -0.24 0.52
CA LYS A 163 3.08 -0.74 1.83
C LYS A 163 1.64 -1.26 1.79
N VAL A 164 0.69 -0.44 1.35
CA VAL A 164 -0.75 -0.75 1.38
C VAL A 164 -1.24 -1.46 0.13
N GLN A 165 -0.78 -1.08 -1.07
CA GLN A 165 -1.30 -1.60 -2.37
C GLN A 165 -2.82 -1.46 -2.50
N GLY A 166 -3.36 -0.35 -2.02
CA GLY A 166 -4.77 0.01 -1.98
C GLY A 166 -5.13 1.08 -2.99
N PHE A 167 -6.28 1.71 -2.78
CA PHE A 167 -6.86 2.73 -3.66
C PHE A 167 -6.22 4.10 -3.39
N SER A 168 -5.75 4.76 -4.45
CA SER A 168 -5.28 6.15 -4.35
C SER A 168 -6.44 7.14 -4.18
N GLY A 169 -6.13 8.36 -3.74
CA GLY A 169 -7.09 9.46 -3.72
C GLY A 169 -7.73 9.70 -5.10
N TYR A 170 -6.92 9.65 -6.16
CA TYR A 170 -7.42 9.80 -7.52
C TYR A 170 -8.30 8.63 -7.98
N ALA A 171 -7.93 7.38 -7.68
CA ALA A 171 -8.81 6.24 -7.95
C ALA A 171 -10.17 6.38 -7.23
N THR A 172 -10.14 6.89 -6.00
CA THR A 172 -11.34 7.15 -5.20
C THR A 172 -12.23 8.22 -5.84
N GLU A 173 -11.63 9.29 -6.34
CA GLU A 173 -12.32 10.36 -7.08
C GLU A 173 -12.96 9.81 -8.37
N LEU A 174 -12.22 9.03 -9.15
CA LEU A 174 -12.71 8.42 -10.39
C LEU A 174 -13.88 7.45 -10.16
N LEU A 175 -13.87 6.69 -9.05
CA LEU A 175 -14.99 5.83 -8.69
C LEU A 175 -16.27 6.63 -8.44
N ILE A 176 -16.17 7.75 -7.72
CA ILE A 176 -17.32 8.64 -7.51
C ILE A 176 -17.76 9.28 -8.82
N ILE A 177 -16.85 9.76 -9.66
CA ILE A 177 -17.19 10.34 -10.97
C ILE A 177 -17.95 9.33 -11.84
N TYR A 178 -17.53 8.07 -11.84
CA TYR A 178 -18.15 7.03 -12.67
C TYR A 178 -19.51 6.56 -12.13
N TYR A 179 -19.61 6.29 -10.82
CA TYR A 179 -20.83 5.72 -10.22
C TYR A 179 -21.79 6.76 -9.61
N GLY A 180 -21.34 8.01 -9.47
CA GLY A 180 -22.12 9.16 -9.01
C GLY A 180 -22.05 9.44 -7.50
N ASN A 181 -22.15 8.42 -6.65
CA ASN A 181 -22.15 8.63 -5.18
C ASN A 181 -21.57 7.43 -4.41
N PHE A 182 -21.26 7.64 -3.13
CA PHE A 182 -20.64 6.66 -2.23
C PHE A 182 -21.44 5.34 -2.19
N ARG A 183 -22.75 5.40 -1.97
CA ARG A 183 -23.60 4.20 -1.90
C ARG A 183 -23.59 3.43 -3.21
N LYS A 184 -23.64 4.11 -4.36
CA LYS A 184 -23.62 3.46 -5.66
C LYS A 184 -22.28 2.78 -5.94
N VAL A 185 -21.16 3.38 -5.52
CA VAL A 185 -19.86 2.70 -5.54
C VAL A 185 -19.92 1.41 -4.75
N LEU A 186 -20.45 1.42 -3.52
CA LEU A 186 -20.54 0.21 -2.70
C LEU A 186 -21.47 -0.85 -3.31
N GLU A 187 -22.62 -0.44 -3.85
CA GLU A 187 -23.57 -1.36 -4.50
C GLU A 187 -22.90 -2.13 -5.65
N GLU A 188 -22.17 -1.44 -6.51
CA GLU A 188 -21.48 -2.06 -7.63
C GLU A 188 -20.24 -2.84 -7.18
N ALA A 189 -19.46 -2.29 -6.23
CA ALA A 189 -18.28 -2.96 -5.68
C ALA A 189 -18.62 -4.27 -4.95
N SER A 190 -19.80 -4.36 -4.32
CA SER A 190 -20.27 -5.58 -3.66
C SER A 190 -20.48 -6.78 -4.61
N LYS A 191 -20.52 -6.52 -5.92
CA LYS A 191 -20.77 -7.49 -6.99
C LYS A 191 -19.54 -7.73 -7.87
N TRP A 192 -18.44 -7.01 -7.65
CA TRP A 192 -17.25 -7.09 -8.48
C TRP A 192 -16.70 -8.51 -8.62
N LYS A 193 -16.36 -8.88 -9.86
CA LYS A 193 -15.65 -10.11 -10.24
C LYS A 193 -14.50 -9.73 -11.15
N HIS A 194 -13.28 -10.16 -10.82
CA HIS A 194 -12.10 -9.83 -11.62
C HIS A 194 -12.09 -10.61 -12.95
N PRO A 195 -11.61 -9.99 -14.06
CA PRO A 195 -11.16 -8.60 -14.16
C PRO A 195 -12.32 -7.60 -14.14
N ILE A 196 -12.18 -6.54 -13.32
CA ILE A 196 -13.16 -5.46 -13.19
C ILE A 196 -12.73 -4.32 -14.11
N LYS A 197 -13.63 -3.84 -14.98
CA LYS A 197 -13.36 -2.74 -15.92
C LYS A 197 -14.27 -1.56 -15.63
N ILE A 198 -13.68 -0.40 -15.38
CA ILE A 198 -14.39 0.86 -15.13
C ILE A 198 -13.83 1.87 -16.14
N GLU A 199 -14.45 1.93 -17.31
CA GLU A 199 -13.95 2.67 -18.46
C GLU A 199 -14.55 4.07 -18.52
N LEU A 200 -13.88 5.04 -17.88
CA LEU A 200 -14.15 6.49 -18.05
C LEU A 200 -13.63 7.01 -19.41
N THR A 201 -12.68 6.27 -19.98
CA THR A 201 -12.10 6.50 -21.30
C THR A 201 -11.74 5.14 -21.92
N LYS A 202 -11.59 5.10 -23.24
CA LYS A 202 -11.19 3.88 -23.95
C LYS A 202 -9.69 3.61 -23.69
N PRO A 203 -9.30 2.42 -23.21
CA PRO A 203 -7.89 2.12 -22.98
C PRO A 203 -7.10 2.07 -24.30
N MET A 204 -5.87 2.59 -24.28
CA MET A 204 -4.92 2.51 -25.41
C MET A 204 -3.96 1.32 -25.30
N LYS A 205 -4.05 0.53 -24.22
CA LYS A 205 -3.25 -0.67 -23.97
C LYS A 205 -4.11 -1.74 -23.30
N ILE A 206 -3.73 -3.00 -23.48
CA ILE A 206 -4.31 -4.12 -22.74
C ILE A 206 -3.68 -4.15 -21.33
N PHE A 207 -4.54 -4.12 -20.31
CA PHE A 207 -4.18 -4.23 -18.90
C PHE A 207 -4.52 -5.63 -18.39
N SER A 208 -3.68 -6.18 -17.51
CA SER A 208 -3.83 -7.52 -16.93
C SER A 208 -4.10 -7.49 -15.42
N GLU A 209 -4.10 -6.31 -14.82
CA GLU A 209 -4.39 -6.12 -13.40
C GLU A 209 -5.87 -6.42 -13.08
N PRO A 210 -6.19 -6.83 -11.84
CA PRO A 210 -7.55 -7.28 -11.47
C PRO A 210 -8.61 -6.17 -11.52
N LEU A 211 -8.21 -4.92 -11.32
CA LEU A 211 -9.06 -3.74 -11.47
C LEU A 211 -8.43 -2.79 -12.49
N ILE A 212 -9.19 -2.47 -13.52
CA ILE A 212 -8.76 -1.69 -14.68
C ILE A 212 -9.59 -0.41 -14.73
N ILE A 213 -8.96 0.70 -14.40
CA ILE A 213 -9.50 2.06 -14.56
C ILE A 213 -8.51 2.81 -15.47
N PRO A 214 -8.74 2.83 -16.80
CA PRO A 214 -7.90 3.61 -17.72
C PRO A 214 -7.93 5.08 -17.32
N ASP A 215 -6.76 5.71 -17.24
CA ASP A 215 -6.66 7.09 -16.80
C ASP A 215 -7.26 8.04 -17.85
N PRO A 216 -8.29 8.84 -17.52
CA PRO A 216 -8.93 9.72 -18.50
C PRO A 216 -8.00 10.78 -19.10
N VAL A 217 -6.86 11.08 -18.46
CA VAL A 217 -5.87 12.04 -19.00
C VAL A 217 -4.68 11.35 -19.67
N ASP A 218 -4.49 10.05 -19.47
CA ASP A 218 -3.44 9.23 -20.09
C ASP A 218 -3.95 7.79 -20.29
N PRO A 219 -4.70 7.51 -21.37
CA PRO A 219 -5.36 6.21 -21.57
C PRO A 219 -4.42 5.00 -21.71
N LYS A 220 -3.09 5.21 -21.72
CA LYS A 220 -2.06 4.16 -21.69
C LYS A 220 -1.77 3.67 -20.26
N ARG A 221 -2.26 4.40 -19.24
CA ARG A 221 -2.06 4.12 -17.82
C ARG A 221 -3.32 3.52 -17.19
N ASN A 222 -3.14 2.53 -16.32
CA ASN A 222 -4.18 2.05 -15.41
C ASN A 222 -4.00 2.72 -14.04
N VAL A 223 -4.99 3.49 -13.59
CA VAL A 223 -4.94 4.24 -12.32
C VAL A 223 -4.82 3.30 -11.12
N THR A 224 -5.37 2.10 -11.24
CA THR A 224 -5.44 1.09 -10.18
C THR A 224 -4.41 -0.02 -10.32
N ALA A 225 -3.32 0.21 -11.06
CA ALA A 225 -2.27 -0.79 -11.28
C ALA A 225 -1.62 -1.29 -9.96
N ALA A 226 -1.56 -0.45 -8.92
CA ALA A 226 -1.01 -0.81 -7.62
C ALA A 226 -2.01 -1.55 -6.71
N VAL A 227 -3.31 -1.58 -7.05
CA VAL A 227 -4.36 -2.15 -6.18
C VAL A 227 -4.27 -3.68 -6.21
N SER A 228 -3.99 -4.28 -5.06
CA SER A 228 -3.92 -5.74 -4.93
C SER A 228 -5.30 -6.40 -4.98
N LEU A 229 -5.35 -7.66 -5.45
CA LEU A 229 -6.58 -8.47 -5.40
C LEU A 229 -7.10 -8.64 -3.97
N LYS A 230 -6.20 -8.71 -2.98
CA LYS A 230 -6.58 -8.74 -1.55
C LYS A 230 -7.39 -7.50 -1.17
N ASN A 231 -6.93 -6.30 -1.55
CA ASN A 231 -7.64 -5.07 -1.20
C ASN A 231 -8.94 -4.88 -1.99
N ILE A 232 -9.00 -5.34 -3.24
CA ILE A 232 -10.25 -5.39 -4.02
C ILE A 232 -11.27 -6.29 -3.31
N ALA A 233 -10.87 -7.49 -2.91
CA ALA A 233 -11.74 -8.43 -2.21
C ALA A 233 -12.20 -7.88 -0.86
N THR A 234 -11.29 -7.31 -0.06
CA THR A 234 -11.62 -6.66 1.22
C THR A 234 -12.63 -5.54 1.01
N PHE A 235 -12.43 -4.66 0.02
CA PHE A 235 -13.35 -3.58 -0.30
C PHE A 235 -14.72 -4.09 -0.72
N SER A 236 -14.77 -5.10 -1.59
CA SER A 236 -16.03 -5.72 -2.05
C SER A 236 -16.82 -6.35 -0.91
N ILE A 237 -16.16 -7.08 0.00
CA ILE A 237 -16.79 -7.67 1.19
C ILE A 237 -17.29 -6.57 2.13
N ALA A 238 -16.45 -5.58 2.43
CA ALA A 238 -16.84 -4.46 3.30
C ALA A 238 -18.04 -3.70 2.73
N ALA A 239 -18.06 -3.44 1.42
CA ALA A 239 -19.18 -2.81 0.73
C ALA A 239 -20.47 -3.62 0.92
N LYS A 240 -20.41 -4.95 0.70
CA LYS A 240 -21.56 -5.85 0.88
C LYS A 240 -22.11 -5.83 2.31
N TYR A 241 -21.24 -5.86 3.32
CA TYR A 241 -21.66 -5.85 4.72
C TYR A 241 -22.15 -4.48 5.18
N TYR A 242 -21.51 -3.40 4.74
CA TYR A 242 -21.96 -2.03 5.05
C TYR A 242 -23.36 -1.77 4.51
N LEU A 243 -23.66 -2.19 3.27
CA LEU A 243 -24.99 -2.03 2.69
C LEU A 243 -26.07 -2.81 3.45
N LYS A 244 -25.71 -3.95 4.05
CA LYS A 244 -26.64 -4.78 4.84
C LYS A 244 -26.88 -4.21 6.24
N ASN A 245 -25.81 -3.81 6.93
CA ASN A 245 -25.87 -3.29 8.29
C ASN A 245 -24.88 -2.12 8.46
N PRO A 246 -25.27 -0.89 8.07
CA PRO A 246 -24.39 0.26 8.16
C PRO A 246 -23.91 0.49 9.61
N SER A 247 -22.62 0.74 9.79
CA SER A 247 -22.02 1.01 11.10
C SER A 247 -20.89 2.03 11.01
N ILE A 248 -20.68 2.80 12.07
CA ILE A 248 -19.57 3.76 12.19
C ILE A 248 -18.21 3.07 12.20
N GLU A 249 -18.14 1.79 12.60
CA GLU A 249 -16.92 0.97 12.65
C GLU A 249 -16.25 0.76 11.28
N PHE A 250 -17.00 0.87 10.17
CA PHE A 250 -16.43 0.81 8.83
C PHE A 250 -15.60 2.06 8.49
N PHE A 251 -15.90 3.19 9.13
CA PHE A 251 -15.18 4.45 8.95
C PHE A 251 -14.12 4.63 10.03
N PHE A 252 -14.44 4.27 11.27
CA PHE A 252 -13.60 4.46 12.45
C PHE A 252 -13.52 3.16 13.25
N PRO A 253 -12.71 2.18 12.79
CA PRO A 253 -12.60 0.90 13.46
C PRO A 253 -12.01 1.03 14.86
N SER A 254 -12.55 0.28 15.80
CA SER A 254 -12.01 0.17 17.15
C SER A 254 -10.55 -0.31 17.16
N LYS A 255 -9.68 0.48 17.82
CA LYS A 255 -8.24 0.17 17.93
C LYS A 255 -7.94 -0.95 18.91
N LYS A 256 -8.71 -1.06 20.00
CA LYS A 256 -8.46 -2.01 21.08
C LYS A 256 -9.31 -3.26 20.88
N VAL A 257 -8.67 -4.34 20.46
CA VAL A 257 -9.26 -5.68 20.49
C VAL A 257 -8.23 -6.60 21.11
N GLU A 258 -8.66 -7.33 22.14
CA GLU A 258 -7.85 -8.36 22.74
C GLU A 258 -7.99 -9.66 21.96
N GLU A 259 -6.90 -10.13 21.38
CA GLU A 259 -6.86 -11.41 20.67
C GLU A 259 -6.09 -12.46 21.47
N LYS A 260 -6.50 -13.72 21.38
CA LYS A 260 -5.71 -14.84 21.90
C LYS A 260 -4.71 -15.26 20.84
N VAL A 261 -3.46 -15.49 21.24
CA VAL A 261 -2.44 -16.07 20.35
C VAL A 261 -2.88 -17.50 19.99
N LYS A 262 -2.94 -17.79 18.69
CA LYS A 262 -3.25 -19.12 18.16
C LYS A 262 -2.08 -19.58 17.30
N GLY A 263 -1.61 -20.81 17.50
CA GLY A 263 -0.36 -21.29 16.90
C GLY A 263 0.87 -20.60 17.51
N ASP A 264 2.02 -20.84 16.90
CA ASP A 264 3.29 -20.23 17.31
C ASP A 264 3.57 -18.98 16.48
N VAL A 265 3.94 -17.88 17.14
CA VAL A 265 4.21 -16.60 16.47
C VAL A 265 5.64 -16.16 16.74
N LEU A 266 6.44 -16.11 15.68
CA LEU A 266 7.78 -15.54 15.69
C LEU A 266 7.71 -14.06 15.29
N ILE A 267 8.31 -13.21 16.10
CA ILE A 267 8.47 -11.79 15.83
C ILE A 267 9.94 -11.53 15.48
N LEU A 268 10.17 -10.80 14.39
CA LEU A 268 11.47 -10.28 13.96
C LEU A 268 11.38 -8.76 13.96
N ARG A 269 12.16 -8.08 14.80
CA ARG A 269 12.28 -6.62 14.81
C ARG A 269 13.58 -6.22 14.14
N LEU A 270 13.46 -5.32 13.17
CA LEU A 270 14.53 -4.82 12.33
C LEU A 270 14.70 -3.33 12.61
N ASN A 271 15.88 -2.95 13.08
CA ASN A 271 16.26 -1.56 13.27
C ASN A 271 17.23 -1.19 12.15
N LEU A 272 16.84 -0.23 11.32
CA LEU A 272 17.58 0.20 10.13
C LEU A 272 18.50 1.36 10.49
N ASP A 273 19.79 1.22 10.15
CA ASP A 273 20.82 2.20 10.51
C ASP A 273 20.92 3.36 9.51
N GLU A 274 20.30 3.24 8.34
CA GLU A 274 20.43 4.17 7.22
C GLU A 274 19.06 4.61 6.68
N LYS A 275 18.92 5.91 6.42
CA LYS A 275 17.72 6.45 5.78
C LYS A 275 17.67 6.05 4.31
N SER A 276 16.57 5.45 3.89
CA SER A 276 16.25 5.16 2.49
C SER A 276 14.79 5.49 2.22
N SER A 277 14.41 5.67 0.95
CA SER A 277 13.02 5.96 0.59
C SER A 277 12.09 4.84 1.07
N GLU A 278 10.91 5.20 1.57
CA GLU A 278 9.94 4.25 2.11
C GLU A 278 9.57 3.15 1.09
N ASP A 279 9.36 3.49 -0.18
CA ASP A 279 9.00 2.51 -1.22
C ASP A 279 10.12 1.50 -1.52
N ILE A 280 11.38 1.93 -1.54
CA ILE A 280 12.52 0.99 -1.72
C ILE A 280 12.58 0.01 -0.55
N VAL A 281 12.43 0.52 0.68
CA VAL A 281 12.44 -0.29 1.89
C VAL A 281 11.27 -1.28 1.87
N TRP A 282 10.03 -0.83 1.64
CA TRP A 282 8.86 -1.71 1.58
C TRP A 282 8.92 -2.71 0.43
N GLY A 283 9.50 -2.34 -0.72
CA GLY A 283 9.74 -3.28 -1.80
C GLY A 283 10.69 -4.41 -1.40
N GLN A 284 11.72 -4.12 -0.59
CA GLN A 284 12.63 -5.11 -0.03
C GLN A 284 11.97 -5.95 1.08
N ILE A 285 11.19 -5.32 1.96
CA ILE A 285 10.45 -6.02 3.02
C ILE A 285 9.39 -6.96 2.45
N LYS A 286 8.61 -6.55 1.44
CA LYS A 286 7.64 -7.45 0.79
C LYS A 286 8.31 -8.65 0.13
N ARG A 287 9.47 -8.45 -0.51
CA ARG A 287 10.28 -9.57 -1.02
C ARG A 287 10.73 -10.49 0.11
N SER A 288 11.17 -9.93 1.24
CA SER A 288 11.56 -10.69 2.43
C SER A 288 10.41 -11.52 2.98
N VAL A 289 9.23 -10.92 3.19
CA VAL A 289 8.00 -11.61 3.63
C VAL A 289 7.67 -12.79 2.73
N ASN A 290 7.64 -12.57 1.40
CA ASN A 290 7.35 -13.64 0.43
C ASN A 290 8.42 -14.74 0.46
N LYS A 291 9.71 -14.38 0.62
CA LYS A 291 10.82 -15.34 0.66
C LYS A 291 10.79 -16.17 1.94
N ILE A 292 10.53 -15.53 3.09
CA ILE A 292 10.35 -16.18 4.39
C ILE A 292 9.18 -17.18 4.31
N GLU A 293 8.02 -16.74 3.84
CA GLU A 293 6.84 -17.60 3.71
C GLU A 293 7.11 -18.84 2.84
N ARG A 294 7.72 -18.63 1.66
CA ARG A 294 8.08 -19.72 0.74
C ARG A 294 9.10 -20.67 1.35
N ALA A 295 10.15 -20.13 1.98
CA ALA A 295 11.20 -20.94 2.59
C ALA A 295 10.63 -21.81 3.72
N LEU A 296 9.86 -21.22 4.64
CA LEU A 296 9.21 -21.96 5.72
C LEU A 296 8.33 -23.09 5.19
N LYS A 297 7.49 -22.82 4.17
CA LYS A 297 6.68 -23.86 3.51
C LYS A 297 7.54 -24.96 2.89
N GLN A 298 8.65 -24.61 2.24
CA GLN A 298 9.57 -25.56 1.62
C GLN A 298 10.27 -26.47 2.65
N TYR A 299 10.62 -25.94 3.83
CA TYR A 299 11.17 -26.74 4.94
C TYR A 299 10.08 -27.55 5.68
N GLY A 300 8.81 -27.41 5.30
CA GLY A 300 7.69 -28.21 5.80
C GLY A 300 6.90 -27.57 6.93
N PHE A 301 7.10 -26.28 7.22
CA PHE A 301 6.24 -25.55 8.15
C PHE A 301 4.88 -25.26 7.54
N ARG A 302 3.84 -25.41 8.35
CA ARG A 302 2.49 -24.95 8.01
C ARG A 302 2.36 -23.49 8.43
N VAL A 303 2.58 -22.60 7.47
CA VAL A 303 2.51 -21.15 7.66
C VAL A 303 1.06 -20.69 7.59
N ILE A 304 0.61 -19.99 8.64
CA ILE A 304 -0.73 -19.38 8.73
C ILE A 304 -0.71 -17.98 8.11
N ASP A 305 0.26 -17.15 8.47
CA ASP A 305 0.36 -15.76 8.00
C ASP A 305 1.78 -15.22 8.16
N VAL A 306 2.20 -14.33 7.26
CA VAL A 306 3.44 -13.56 7.39
C VAL A 306 3.14 -12.11 6.98
N GLN A 307 3.35 -11.18 7.90
CA GLN A 307 3.12 -9.76 7.63
C GLN A 307 4.23 -8.90 8.20
N ALA A 308 4.38 -7.70 7.64
CA ALA A 308 5.30 -6.70 8.12
C ALA A 308 4.60 -5.36 8.33
N TRP A 309 5.01 -4.62 9.37
CA TRP A 309 4.54 -3.28 9.68
C TRP A 309 5.66 -2.46 10.32
N GLY A 310 5.47 -1.15 10.44
CA GLY A 310 6.46 -0.24 11.01
C GLY A 310 6.68 0.99 10.15
N ASP A 311 7.82 1.62 10.39
CA ASP A 311 8.34 2.77 9.63
C ASP A 311 9.71 2.43 9.02
N THR A 312 10.34 3.39 8.35
CA THR A 312 11.63 3.18 7.67
C THR A 312 12.82 3.00 8.61
N ASN A 313 12.64 3.16 9.93
CA ASN A 313 13.67 2.93 10.93
C ASN A 313 13.42 1.64 11.72
N ASN A 314 12.15 1.34 12.05
CA ASN A 314 11.75 0.23 12.90
C ASN A 314 10.70 -0.62 12.19
N ILE A 315 11.10 -1.79 11.70
CA ILE A 315 10.24 -2.72 10.96
C ILE A 315 10.05 -3.99 11.78
N THR A 316 8.81 -4.42 11.93
CA THR A 316 8.48 -5.71 12.52
C THR A 316 7.95 -6.64 11.43
N ILE A 317 8.51 -7.85 11.35
CA ILE A 317 7.97 -8.97 10.58
C ILE A 317 7.44 -10.00 11.57
N ALA A 318 6.17 -10.37 11.45
CA ALA A 318 5.58 -11.45 12.21
C ALA A 318 5.30 -12.65 11.32
N VAL A 319 5.66 -13.83 11.81
CA VAL A 319 5.43 -15.12 11.19
C VAL A 319 4.54 -15.92 12.13
N GLN A 320 3.36 -16.33 11.67
CA GLN A 320 2.46 -17.22 12.40
C GLN A 320 2.48 -18.60 11.78
N LEU A 321 2.74 -19.62 12.61
CA LEU A 321 2.84 -21.02 12.24
C LEU A 321 1.78 -21.83 12.97
N GLU A 322 1.36 -22.95 12.39
CA GLU A 322 0.58 -23.96 13.11
C GLU A 322 1.35 -24.48 14.33
N SER A 323 2.64 -24.78 14.13
CA SER A 323 3.59 -25.19 15.17
C SER A 323 5.00 -24.74 14.76
N LYS A 324 5.80 -24.28 15.72
CA LYS A 324 7.24 -24.04 15.55
C LYS A 324 8.06 -25.32 15.62
N ASN A 325 7.51 -26.37 16.22
CA ASN A 325 8.15 -27.67 16.33
C ASN A 325 7.63 -28.56 15.20
N ILE A 326 8.51 -28.90 14.25
CA ILE A 326 8.26 -29.88 13.20
C ILE A 326 9.21 -31.05 13.36
N GLY A 327 8.83 -32.22 12.84
CA GLY A 327 9.70 -33.40 12.91
C GLY A 327 11.00 -33.21 12.12
N GLN A 328 12.06 -33.92 12.51
CA GLN A 328 13.34 -33.91 11.79
C GLN A 328 13.24 -34.62 10.43
N TYR A 329 12.44 -35.69 10.35
CA TYR A 329 12.26 -36.50 9.15
C TYR A 329 10.93 -36.19 8.44
N TYR A 330 10.89 -36.34 7.12
CA TYR A 330 9.67 -36.22 6.31
C TYR A 330 9.58 -37.29 5.23
N LEU A 331 8.34 -37.56 4.82
CA LEU A 331 8.01 -38.41 3.70
C LEU A 331 8.32 -37.66 2.39
N ASN A 332 9.28 -38.17 1.62
CA ASN A 332 9.57 -37.69 0.28
C ASN A 332 8.81 -38.55 -0.74
N ILE A 333 7.87 -37.94 -1.46
CA ILE A 333 7.00 -38.62 -2.42
C ILE A 333 7.74 -38.73 -3.76
N GLY A 334 7.94 -39.97 -4.20
CA GLY A 334 8.59 -40.29 -5.46
C GLY A 334 7.63 -40.50 -6.64
N PRO A 335 8.19 -40.96 -7.76
CA PRO A 335 7.40 -41.28 -8.95
C PRO A 335 6.57 -42.56 -8.77
N GLN A 336 5.68 -42.81 -9.73
CA GLN A 336 5.00 -44.10 -9.86
C GLN A 336 5.99 -45.22 -10.23
N TYR A 337 5.69 -46.47 -9.86
CA TYR A 337 6.56 -47.64 -10.09
C TYR A 337 6.87 -47.97 -11.56
N TYR A 338 6.21 -47.32 -12.51
CA TYR A 338 6.43 -47.47 -13.96
C TYR A 338 7.10 -46.25 -14.61
N SER A 339 7.52 -45.25 -13.82
CA SER A 339 8.19 -44.06 -14.33
C SER A 339 9.62 -44.35 -14.78
N GLU A 340 10.08 -43.72 -15.87
CA GLU A 340 11.47 -43.79 -16.34
C GLU A 340 12.48 -43.12 -15.39
N THR A 341 12.00 -42.45 -14.34
CA THR A 341 12.81 -41.70 -13.36
C THR A 341 13.02 -42.45 -12.04
N ILE A 342 12.71 -43.75 -12.00
CA ILE A 342 12.81 -44.57 -10.78
C ILE A 342 14.26 -44.76 -10.36
N GLU A 343 15.16 -45.08 -11.27
CA GLU A 343 16.58 -45.27 -11.00
C GLU A 343 17.17 -44.01 -10.36
N ASP A 344 16.80 -42.85 -10.92
CA ASP A 344 17.18 -41.53 -10.44
C ASP A 344 16.68 -41.26 -9.01
N PHE A 345 15.45 -41.68 -8.70
CA PHE A 345 14.91 -41.58 -7.35
C PHE A 345 15.65 -42.52 -6.39
N ILE A 346 15.87 -43.78 -6.77
CA ILE A 346 16.53 -44.77 -5.92
C ILE A 346 17.98 -44.35 -5.61
N GLN A 347 18.72 -43.83 -6.60
CA GLN A 347 20.10 -43.38 -6.41
C GLN A 347 20.25 -42.18 -5.47
N LYS A 348 19.22 -41.31 -5.40
CA LYS A 348 19.28 -40.03 -4.65
C LYS A 348 18.68 -40.12 -3.24
N ASN A 349 18.23 -41.30 -2.81
CA ASN A 349 17.44 -41.47 -1.60
C ASN A 349 17.82 -42.74 -0.83
N ASP A 350 17.66 -42.69 0.50
CA ASP A 350 17.76 -43.85 1.38
C ASP A 350 16.37 -44.19 1.97
N ASN A 351 16.23 -45.36 2.58
CA ASN A 351 14.99 -45.82 3.23
C ASN A 351 13.78 -45.78 2.29
N ILE A 352 13.88 -46.47 1.14
CA ILE A 352 12.88 -46.44 0.07
C ILE A 352 11.90 -47.61 0.20
N TRP A 353 10.61 -47.36 -0.08
CA TRP A 353 9.59 -48.41 -0.22
C TRP A 353 8.54 -48.02 -1.27
N VAL A 354 7.72 -48.98 -1.68
CA VAL A 354 6.56 -48.76 -2.56
C VAL A 354 5.30 -48.68 -1.68
N GLY A 355 4.50 -47.62 -1.82
CA GLY A 355 3.23 -47.50 -1.11
C GLY A 355 2.07 -48.18 -1.82
N GLU A 356 0.93 -48.26 -1.15
CA GLU A 356 -0.29 -48.89 -1.67
C GLU A 356 -0.83 -48.23 -2.96
N ASP A 357 -0.45 -46.98 -3.23
CA ASP A 357 -0.81 -46.23 -4.44
C ASP A 357 0.15 -46.45 -5.62
N GLY A 358 1.11 -47.37 -5.48
CA GLY A 358 2.11 -47.71 -6.49
C GLY A 358 3.27 -46.71 -6.61
N ARG A 359 3.35 -45.69 -5.74
CA ARG A 359 4.46 -44.74 -5.75
C ARG A 359 5.64 -45.25 -4.93
N LEU A 360 6.84 -44.83 -5.33
CA LEU A 360 8.01 -44.90 -4.47
C LEU A 360 7.94 -43.78 -3.43
N TYR A 361 8.40 -44.09 -2.22
CA TYR A 361 8.55 -43.16 -1.12
C TYR A 361 9.95 -43.32 -0.53
N SER A 362 10.45 -42.26 0.09
CA SER A 362 11.66 -42.33 0.92
C SER A 362 11.52 -41.49 2.19
N ILE A 363 12.32 -41.79 3.20
CA ILE A 363 12.47 -40.93 4.39
C ILE A 363 13.62 -39.97 4.13
N LYS A 364 13.36 -38.66 4.23
CA LYS A 364 14.41 -37.64 4.18
C LYS A 364 14.55 -36.90 5.50
N GLU A 365 15.78 -36.54 5.81
CA GLU A 365 16.12 -35.65 6.91
C GLU A 365 16.07 -34.18 6.45
N ARG A 366 15.51 -33.30 7.28
CA ARG A 366 15.52 -31.85 7.03
C ARG A 366 16.90 -31.27 7.30
N LYS A 367 17.40 -30.46 6.37
CA LYS A 367 18.67 -29.72 6.52
C LYS A 367 18.60 -28.60 7.56
N GLU A 368 17.39 -28.08 7.80
CA GLU A 368 17.11 -27.01 8.73
C GLU A 368 15.66 -27.19 9.19
N TYR A 369 15.42 -27.05 10.49
CA TYR A 369 14.09 -27.19 11.09
C TYR A 369 13.85 -26.16 12.21
N ASP A 370 14.74 -25.18 12.35
CA ASP A 370 14.49 -24.01 13.18
C ASP A 370 13.88 -22.88 12.34
N ALA A 371 12.63 -22.54 12.63
CA ALA A 371 11.89 -21.51 11.88
C ALA A 371 12.54 -20.13 11.99
N GLU A 372 13.15 -19.81 13.14
CA GLU A 372 13.81 -18.53 13.36
C GLU A 372 15.02 -18.37 12.44
N THR A 373 15.88 -19.37 12.39
CA THR A 373 17.06 -19.42 11.52
C THR A 373 16.66 -19.34 10.05
N ILE A 374 15.60 -20.07 9.64
CA ILE A 374 15.08 -20.00 8.26
C ILE A 374 14.60 -18.58 7.94
N ALA A 375 13.82 -17.97 8.83
CA ALA A 375 13.28 -16.64 8.60
C ALA A 375 14.39 -15.58 8.49
N LYS A 376 15.35 -15.59 9.43
CA LYS A 376 16.50 -14.66 9.43
C LYS A 376 17.34 -14.76 8.14
N LYS A 377 17.67 -15.98 7.69
CA LYS A 377 18.44 -16.22 6.45
C LYS A 377 17.73 -15.72 5.18
N ASN A 378 16.42 -15.49 5.23
CA ASN A 378 15.61 -15.10 4.07
C ASN A 378 15.19 -13.62 4.05
N ILE A 379 15.73 -12.80 4.94
CA ILE A 379 15.58 -11.34 4.86
C ILE A 379 16.46 -10.80 3.73
N VAL A 380 15.87 -9.99 2.86
CA VAL A 380 16.52 -9.39 1.69
C VAL A 380 16.48 -7.88 1.84
N LEU A 381 17.42 -7.35 2.62
CA LEU A 381 17.66 -5.93 2.79
C LEU A 381 19.07 -5.56 2.32
N LYS A 382 19.19 -4.44 1.60
CA LYS A 382 20.48 -3.91 1.13
C LYS A 382 21.12 -2.92 2.11
N VAL A 383 20.27 -2.23 2.86
CA VAL A 383 20.65 -1.30 3.92
C VAL A 383 21.12 -2.07 5.15
N LYS A 384 21.99 -1.47 5.96
CA LYS A 384 22.42 -2.08 7.23
C LYS A 384 21.27 -2.09 8.22
N TYR A 385 21.15 -3.19 8.96
CA TYR A 385 20.14 -3.35 9.99
C TYR A 385 20.63 -4.28 11.10
N ASN A 386 20.06 -4.07 12.28
CA ASN A 386 20.14 -4.99 13.40
C ASN A 386 18.83 -5.78 13.49
N ILE A 387 18.90 -7.03 13.96
CA ILE A 387 17.75 -7.91 14.08
C ILE A 387 17.63 -8.50 15.48
N GLU A 388 16.46 -8.32 16.08
CA GLU A 388 16.03 -9.00 17.29
C GLU A 388 14.89 -9.95 16.95
N SER A 389 14.80 -11.07 17.64
CA SER A 389 13.75 -12.05 17.40
C SER A 389 13.34 -12.78 18.66
N TYR A 390 12.07 -13.12 18.74
CA TYR A 390 11.52 -13.85 19.86
C TYR A 390 10.21 -14.54 19.47
N TRP A 391 9.89 -15.62 20.18
CA TRP A 391 8.58 -16.25 20.11
C TRP A 391 7.62 -15.55 21.06
N LEU A 392 6.49 -15.10 20.53
CA LEU A 392 5.47 -14.38 21.29
C LEU A 392 4.85 -15.30 22.34
N GLN A 393 5.15 -15.06 23.62
CA GLN A 393 4.54 -15.80 24.73
C GLN A 393 3.33 -15.06 25.33
N ASN A 394 3.40 -13.74 25.42
CA ASN A 394 2.37 -12.89 26.01
C ASN A 394 2.11 -11.65 25.15
N LYS A 395 0.98 -10.97 25.39
CA LYS A 395 0.55 -9.80 24.60
C LYS A 395 1.44 -8.60 24.91
N GLU A 396 2.24 -8.15 23.94
CA GLU A 396 3.12 -6.98 24.12
C GLU A 396 2.58 -5.70 23.48
N ASP A 397 2.10 -5.78 22.23
CA ASP A 397 1.87 -4.59 21.41
C ASP A 397 0.52 -4.65 20.66
N GLN A 398 -0.15 -3.50 20.57
CA GLN A 398 -1.35 -3.30 19.77
C GLN A 398 -1.17 -3.68 18.29
N GLN A 399 0.00 -3.44 17.69
CA GLN A 399 0.22 -3.83 16.29
C GLN A 399 0.28 -5.36 16.13
N ILE A 400 0.92 -6.06 17.08
CA ILE A 400 0.90 -7.51 17.14
C ILE A 400 -0.55 -8.00 17.30
N MET A 401 -1.36 -7.37 18.16
CA MET A 401 -2.78 -7.73 18.28
C MET A 401 -3.55 -7.55 16.97
N LYS A 402 -3.26 -6.51 16.17
CA LYS A 402 -3.87 -6.36 14.84
C LYS A 402 -3.45 -7.47 13.87
N PHE A 403 -2.21 -7.91 13.91
CA PHE A 403 -1.74 -9.05 13.12
C PHE A 403 -2.46 -10.36 13.52
N LEU A 404 -2.65 -10.58 14.82
CA LEU A 404 -3.37 -11.74 15.34
C LEU A 404 -4.86 -11.69 15.03
N ARG A 405 -5.44 -10.50 14.90
CA ARG A 405 -6.84 -10.27 14.56
C ARG A 405 -7.12 -10.65 13.11
N LYS A 406 -7.54 -11.90 12.90
CA LYS A 406 -7.93 -12.41 11.58
C LYS A 406 -9.34 -11.96 11.13
N THR A 407 -10.14 -11.43 12.04
CA THR A 407 -11.48 -10.90 11.76
C THR A 407 -11.48 -9.38 11.90
N PRO A 408 -11.69 -8.61 10.81
CA PRO A 408 -11.78 -7.15 10.90
C PRO A 408 -12.91 -6.70 11.85
N THR A 409 -12.73 -5.59 12.58
CA THR A 409 -13.74 -5.11 13.55
C THR A 409 -15.07 -4.71 12.93
N TRP A 410 -15.06 -4.32 11.67
CA TRP A 410 -16.24 -3.99 10.88
C TRP A 410 -16.99 -5.23 10.37
N LEU A 411 -16.40 -6.43 10.45
CA LEU A 411 -17.01 -7.71 10.03
C LEU A 411 -17.59 -8.45 11.25
N LYS A 412 -18.48 -7.79 11.99
CA LYS A 412 -19.18 -8.38 13.15
C LYS A 412 -20.63 -8.68 12.85
#